data_AF-A0A5C0VH17-F1
#
_entry.id   AF-A0A5C0VH17-F1
#
_cell.length_a   1.000
_cell.length_b   1.000
_cell.length_c   1.000
_cell.angle_alpha   90.00
_cell.angle_beta   90.00
_cell.angle_gamma   90.00
#
_symmetry.space_group_name_H-M   'P 1'
#
loop_
_entity.id
_entity.type
_entity.pdbx_description
1 polymer ?
#
loop_
_entity_poly.entity_id
_entity_poly.type
_entity_poly.pdbx_seq_one_letter_code
_entity_poly.pdbx_strand_id
1 'polypeptide(L)'
;MAVYRFRISFEDYDDVIREIDIKSNQTFKDLHYAIHKSIGYDPEKSSSFYVSNDHWIKNEEIAYLPNERKISRGVSLMENAKLSSHIDDPHQKFYYIYNFDKPFDFHVELIKILENNPTQTYPLVFKAVGEAPKILSNIIGSPDEITGDEDPDFLEDETILIADEDELEALNSDTEEGEDEEEESDEFSDEFSDNENFDQDDYDRE
;
A
#
# COMPACT_ATOMS: atom_id res chain seq x y z
N MET A 1 14.03 28.70 -5.21
CA MET A 1 13.77 27.25 -5.37
C MET A 1 12.28 27.08 -5.62
N ALA A 2 11.91 26.13 -6.47
CA ALA A 2 10.50 25.83 -6.68
C ALA A 2 9.93 25.08 -5.48
N VAL A 3 8.62 25.17 -5.31
CA VAL A 3 7.85 24.36 -4.36
C VAL A 3 6.97 23.42 -5.17
N TYR A 4 7.05 22.14 -4.87
CA TYR A 4 6.23 21.10 -5.47
C TYR A 4 5.01 20.87 -4.60
N ARG A 5 3.84 20.80 -5.24
CA ARG A 5 2.62 20.34 -4.60
C ARG A 5 2.33 18.92 -5.04
N PHE A 6 2.42 18.00 -4.09
CA PHE A 6 2.03 16.62 -4.30
C PHE A 6 0.60 16.41 -3.82
N ARG A 7 -0.21 15.72 -4.61
CA ARG A 7 -1.45 15.09 -4.16
C ARG A 7 -1.13 13.67 -3.75
N ILE A 8 -1.55 13.29 -2.56
CA ILE A 8 -1.42 11.94 -2.00
C ILE A 8 -2.82 11.39 -1.77
N SER A 9 -3.08 10.19 -2.26
CA SER A 9 -4.28 9.40 -1.95
C SER A 9 -3.89 7.97 -1.63
N PHE A 10 -4.73 7.27 -0.89
CA PHE A 10 -4.59 5.82 -0.69
C PHE A 10 -5.03 5.11 -1.96
N GLU A 11 -4.44 3.96 -2.27
CA GLU A 11 -4.86 3.13 -3.42
C GLU A 11 -6.29 2.62 -3.25
N ASP A 12 -6.65 2.17 -2.04
CA ASP A 12 -7.98 1.62 -1.75
C ASP A 12 -9.01 2.67 -1.30
N TYR A 13 -8.57 3.91 -0.99
CA TYR A 13 -9.42 4.96 -0.41
C TYR A 13 -9.20 6.31 -1.10
N ASP A 14 -9.83 6.50 -2.26
CA ASP A 14 -9.72 7.73 -3.05
C ASP A 14 -10.30 8.98 -2.36
N ASP A 15 -11.17 8.79 -1.36
CA ASP A 15 -11.81 9.87 -0.59
C ASP A 15 -10.83 10.54 0.39
N VAL A 16 -9.71 9.88 0.70
CA VAL A 16 -8.70 10.40 1.61
C VAL A 16 -7.57 11.06 0.82
N ILE A 17 -7.57 12.39 0.82
CA ILE A 17 -6.62 13.19 0.04
C ILE A 17 -5.79 14.08 0.95
N ARG A 18 -4.48 14.12 0.70
CA ARG A 18 -3.56 15.10 1.27
C ARG A 18 -2.87 15.85 0.14
N GLU A 19 -2.86 17.18 0.18
CA GLU A 19 -2.01 17.99 -0.70
C GLU A 19 -0.89 18.59 0.15
N ILE A 20 0.35 18.32 -0.22
CA ILE A 20 1.53 18.75 0.55
C ILE A 20 2.45 19.57 -0.36
N ASP A 21 2.76 20.77 0.11
CA ASP A 21 3.75 21.65 -0.49
C ASP A 21 5.13 21.36 0.13
N ILE A 22 6.13 21.11 -0.72
CA ILE A 22 7.49 20.76 -0.31
C ILE A 22 8.51 21.40 -1.27
N LYS A 23 9.67 21.83 -0.78
CA LYS A 23 10.67 22.48 -1.66
C LYS A 23 11.35 21.46 -2.56
N SER A 24 11.73 21.87 -3.76
CA SER A 24 12.38 21.00 -4.74
C SER A 24 13.71 20.40 -4.27
N ASN A 25 14.41 21.08 -3.35
CA ASN A 25 15.69 20.63 -2.80
C ASN A 25 15.57 19.75 -1.55
N GLN A 26 14.36 19.56 -1.03
CA GLN A 26 14.09 18.63 0.06
C GLN A 26 14.11 17.19 -0.45
N THR A 27 14.15 16.28 0.50
CA THR A 27 14.38 14.85 0.25
C THR A 27 13.08 14.07 0.28
N PHE A 28 13.11 12.84 -0.23
CA PHE A 28 11.99 11.92 -0.07
C PHE A 28 11.72 11.59 1.41
N LYS A 29 12.73 11.68 2.28
CA LYS A 29 12.55 11.56 3.73
C LYS A 29 11.64 12.66 4.26
N ASP A 30 11.87 13.91 3.86
CA ASP A 30 11.03 15.05 4.27
C ASP A 30 9.57 14.86 3.83
N LEU A 31 9.35 14.34 2.61
CA LEU A 31 8.01 14.02 2.10
C LEU A 31 7.35 12.89 2.91
N HIS A 32 8.08 11.82 3.20
CA HIS A 32 7.63 10.70 4.03
C HIS A 32 7.13 11.16 5.41
N TYR A 33 7.93 11.97 6.12
CA TYR A 33 7.49 12.53 7.41
C TYR A 33 6.28 13.46 7.26
N ALA A 34 6.22 14.25 6.19
CA ALA A 34 5.10 15.18 5.97
C ALA A 34 3.78 14.43 5.74
N ILE A 35 3.80 13.35 4.94
CA ILE A 35 2.65 12.47 4.73
C ILE A 35 2.18 11.92 6.07
N HIS A 36 3.07 11.28 6.83
CA HIS A 36 2.72 10.63 8.10
C HIS A 36 2.25 11.58 9.18
N LYS A 37 2.88 12.76 9.28
CA LYS A 37 2.41 13.83 10.16
C LYS A 37 0.98 14.28 9.83
N SER A 38 0.57 14.20 8.56
CA SER A 38 -0.76 14.61 8.10
C SER A 38 -1.86 13.56 8.28
N ILE A 39 -1.48 12.28 8.43
CA ILE A 39 -2.42 11.15 8.62
C ILE A 39 -2.35 10.53 10.02
N GLY A 40 -1.32 10.86 10.82
CA GLY A 40 -1.17 10.38 12.19
C GLY A 40 -0.52 9.00 12.31
N TYR A 41 0.19 8.53 11.28
CA TYR A 41 0.91 7.26 11.31
C TYR A 41 2.33 7.43 11.88
N ASP A 42 2.90 6.34 12.38
CA ASP A 42 4.29 6.28 12.85
C ASP A 42 5.25 6.33 11.65
N PRO A 43 6.07 7.38 11.49
CA PRO A 43 7.03 7.45 10.39
C PRO A 43 8.19 6.47 10.54
N GLU A 44 8.42 5.85 11.71
CA GLU A 44 9.57 4.96 11.92
C GLU A 44 9.33 3.52 11.44
N LYS A 45 8.71 3.38 10.25
CA LYS A 45 8.44 2.08 9.60
C LYS A 45 9.12 1.96 8.25
N SER A 46 9.57 0.75 7.93
CA SER A 46 10.21 0.44 6.64
C SER A 46 9.25 0.75 5.50
N SER A 47 9.66 1.64 4.60
CA SER A 47 8.80 2.21 3.56
C SER A 47 9.60 2.47 2.29
N SER A 48 8.96 2.57 1.13
CA SER A 48 9.66 2.88 -0.13
C SER A 48 8.78 3.65 -1.10
N PHE A 49 9.37 4.67 -1.72
CA PHE A 49 8.81 5.30 -2.92
C PHE A 49 9.34 4.57 -4.15
N TYR A 50 8.51 4.49 -5.17
CA TYR A 50 8.85 4.00 -6.49
C TYR A 50 8.57 5.10 -7.50
N VAL A 51 9.57 5.45 -8.32
CA VAL A 51 9.35 6.35 -9.45
C VAL A 51 8.42 5.63 -10.44
N SER A 52 7.28 6.24 -10.73
CA SER A 52 6.22 5.62 -11.51
C SER A 52 5.83 6.44 -12.73
N ASN A 53 5.13 5.78 -13.65
CA ASN A 53 4.56 6.38 -14.85
C ASN A 53 3.03 6.54 -14.70
N ASP A 54 2.35 6.87 -15.80
CA ASP A 54 0.90 7.04 -15.81
C ASP A 54 0.08 5.81 -15.42
N HIS A 55 0.67 4.62 -15.54
CA HIS A 55 0.05 3.34 -15.20
C HIS A 55 0.49 2.83 -13.81
N TRP A 56 1.08 3.70 -12.97
CA TRP A 56 1.52 3.35 -11.61
C TRP A 56 2.53 2.18 -11.55
N ILE A 57 3.31 1.98 -12.61
CA ILE A 57 4.33 0.93 -12.65
C ILE A 57 5.48 1.29 -11.71
N LYS A 58 5.88 0.35 -10.85
CA LYS A 58 6.95 0.50 -9.85
C LYS A 58 8.33 0.34 -10.52
N ASN A 59 9.03 1.44 -10.81
CA ASN A 59 10.37 1.39 -11.42
C ASN A 59 11.48 1.55 -10.37
N GLU A 60 12.16 2.71 -10.35
CA GLU A 60 13.26 2.98 -9.44
C GLU A 60 12.77 3.09 -8.00
N GLU A 61 13.39 2.33 -7.09
CA GLU A 61 13.04 2.29 -5.67
C GLU A 61 13.91 3.27 -4.84
N ILE A 62 13.26 4.01 -3.95
CA ILE A 62 13.88 4.90 -2.96
C ILE A 62 13.37 4.50 -1.58
N ALA A 63 14.24 3.89 -0.77
CA ALA A 63 13.87 3.20 0.46
C ALA A 63 14.17 4.00 1.74
N TYR A 64 13.35 3.79 2.75
CA TYR A 64 13.53 4.22 4.13
C TYR A 64 13.58 2.99 5.04
N LEU A 65 14.57 2.95 5.93
CA LEU A 65 14.92 1.77 6.74
C LEU A 65 15.01 0.49 5.89
N PRO A 66 15.91 0.44 4.88
CA PRO A 66 16.04 -0.72 4.01
C PRO A 66 16.61 -1.94 4.77
N ASN A 67 16.10 -3.13 4.43
CA ASN A 67 16.69 -4.39 4.88
C ASN A 67 18.03 -4.65 4.18
N GLU A 68 18.85 -5.57 4.71
CA GLU A 68 20.18 -5.91 4.18
C GLU A 68 20.17 -6.24 2.67
N ARG A 69 19.12 -6.92 2.19
CA ARG A 69 18.94 -7.25 0.76
C ARG A 69 18.76 -6.01 -0.13
N LYS A 70 18.17 -4.93 0.38
CA LYS A 70 18.03 -3.67 -0.39
C LYS A 70 19.34 -2.90 -0.37
N ILE A 71 20.05 -2.92 0.75
CA ILE A 71 21.39 -2.32 0.88
C ILE A 71 22.38 -2.99 -0.09
N SER A 72 22.41 -4.33 -0.14
CA SER A 72 23.32 -5.06 -1.03
C SER A 72 23.03 -4.84 -2.52
N ARG A 73 21.79 -4.50 -2.87
CA ARG A 73 21.37 -4.12 -4.22
C ARG A 73 21.67 -2.65 -4.57
N GLY A 74 22.14 -1.86 -3.62
CA GLY A 74 22.45 -0.45 -3.83
C GLY A 74 21.21 0.44 -4.00
N VAL A 75 20.08 0.08 -3.37
CA VAL A 75 18.85 0.89 -3.41
C VAL A 75 19.10 2.28 -2.81
N SER A 76 18.61 3.32 -3.48
CA SER A 76 18.73 4.71 -3.05
C SER A 76 18.02 4.95 -1.71
N LEU A 77 18.66 5.69 -0.80
CA LEU A 77 18.07 6.07 0.48
C LEU A 77 17.25 7.34 0.36
N MET A 78 16.07 7.38 1.00
CA MET A 78 15.22 8.58 1.05
C MET A 78 15.93 9.82 1.62
N GLU A 79 16.95 9.63 2.47
CA GLU A 79 17.77 10.70 3.05
C GLU A 79 18.65 11.43 2.03
N ASN A 80 19.10 10.69 1.00
CA ASN A 80 20.05 11.19 0.02
C ASN A 80 19.37 11.54 -1.32
N ALA A 81 18.15 11.05 -1.54
CA ALA A 81 17.36 11.31 -2.73
C ALA A 81 16.60 12.64 -2.60
N LYS A 82 16.95 13.62 -3.43
CA LYS A 82 16.23 14.91 -3.53
C LYS A 82 15.03 14.76 -4.45
N LEU A 83 13.95 15.46 -4.17
CA LEU A 83 12.76 15.42 -5.03
C LEU A 83 13.08 15.87 -6.45
N SER A 84 13.88 16.94 -6.62
CA SER A 84 14.25 17.46 -7.93
C SER A 84 15.04 16.50 -8.82
N SER A 85 15.63 15.41 -8.28
CA SER A 85 16.39 14.46 -9.10
C SER A 85 15.55 13.32 -9.68
N HIS A 86 14.27 13.20 -9.27
CA HIS A 86 13.39 12.12 -9.72
C HIS A 86 12.07 12.69 -10.31
N ILE A 87 12.10 13.93 -10.80
CA ILE A 87 10.96 14.58 -11.47
C ILE A 87 11.39 14.91 -12.89
N ASP A 88 10.91 14.10 -13.83
CA ASP A 88 11.16 14.27 -15.26
C ASP A 88 9.94 14.88 -15.99
N ASP A 89 8.74 14.67 -15.44
CA ASP A 89 7.47 15.14 -16.01
C ASP A 89 6.73 16.12 -15.07
N PRO A 90 6.02 17.15 -15.59
CA PRO A 90 5.17 18.02 -14.78
C PRO A 90 4.10 17.31 -13.94
N HIS A 91 3.67 16.12 -14.36
CA HIS A 91 2.73 15.22 -13.69
C HIS A 91 3.43 13.96 -13.16
N GLN A 92 4.71 14.06 -12.76
CA GLN A 92 5.47 12.94 -12.21
C GLN A 92 4.68 12.20 -11.12
N LYS A 93 4.60 10.88 -11.25
CA LYS A 93 3.94 9.98 -10.31
C LYS A 93 4.97 9.18 -9.52
N PHE A 94 4.63 8.91 -8.26
CA PHE A 94 5.34 8.00 -7.39
C PHE A 94 4.34 7.06 -6.73
N TYR A 95 4.62 5.77 -6.80
CA TYR A 95 3.91 4.79 -5.99
C TYR A 95 4.61 4.69 -4.64
N TYR A 96 3.88 4.79 -3.54
CA TYR A 96 4.46 4.83 -2.21
C TYR A 96 3.90 3.71 -1.33
N ILE A 97 4.79 2.86 -0.81
CA ILE A 97 4.44 1.77 0.10
C ILE A 97 4.93 2.14 1.49
N TYR A 98 3.99 2.24 2.42
CA TYR A 98 4.28 2.43 3.83
C TYR A 98 4.21 1.10 4.58
N ASN A 99 5.19 0.87 5.47
CA ASN A 99 5.24 -0.25 6.40
C ASN A 99 5.11 -1.64 5.72
N PHE A 100 6.24 -2.25 5.34
CA PHE A 100 6.22 -3.56 4.69
C PHE A 100 5.63 -4.70 5.56
N ASP A 101 5.51 -4.54 6.87
CA ASP A 101 4.88 -5.55 7.75
C ASP A 101 3.35 -5.53 7.66
N LYS A 102 2.76 -4.34 7.48
CA LYS A 102 1.33 -4.12 7.27
C LYS A 102 1.17 -2.99 6.24
N PRO A 103 1.24 -3.31 4.93
CA PRO A 103 1.39 -2.32 3.89
C PRO A 103 0.14 -1.46 3.73
N PHE A 104 0.37 -0.16 3.55
CA PHE A 104 -0.58 0.74 2.93
C PHE A 104 0.05 1.33 1.68
N ASP A 105 -0.69 1.26 0.59
CA ASP A 105 -0.27 1.75 -0.71
C ASP A 105 -0.89 3.12 -0.99
N PHE A 106 -0.06 4.01 -1.53
CA PHE A 106 -0.40 5.39 -1.81
C PHE A 106 -0.02 5.77 -3.23
N HIS A 107 -0.88 6.56 -3.84
CA HIS A 107 -0.63 7.26 -5.08
C HIS A 107 -0.18 8.69 -4.77
N VAL A 108 1.03 9.06 -5.23
CA VAL A 108 1.61 10.38 -5.05
C VAL A 108 1.85 11.02 -6.41
N GLU A 109 1.17 12.12 -6.71
CA GLU A 109 1.23 12.81 -8.00
C GLU A 109 1.67 14.26 -7.84
N LEU A 110 2.62 14.71 -8.64
CA LEU A 110 2.95 16.13 -8.77
C LEU A 110 1.82 16.86 -9.50
N ILE A 111 1.12 17.76 -8.82
CA ILE A 111 -0.03 18.47 -9.42
C ILE A 111 0.30 19.93 -9.77
N LYS A 112 1.26 20.56 -9.07
CA LYS A 112 1.65 21.96 -9.30
C LYS A 112 3.11 22.22 -8.94
N ILE A 113 3.71 23.16 -9.66
CA ILE A 113 5.00 23.77 -9.32
C ILE A 113 4.73 25.25 -9.02
N LEU A 114 5.13 25.69 -7.83
CA LEU A 114 4.86 27.02 -7.29
C LEU A 114 6.18 27.77 -7.03
N GLU A 115 6.10 29.10 -6.99
CA GLU A 115 7.20 29.93 -6.50
C GLU A 115 7.31 29.82 -4.97
N ASN A 116 8.53 29.73 -4.46
CA ASN A 116 8.78 29.67 -3.02
C ASN A 116 8.42 30.99 -2.34
N ASN A 117 7.51 30.92 -1.37
CA ASN A 117 7.16 32.05 -0.52
C ASN A 117 8.07 32.10 0.72
N PRO A 118 8.86 33.16 0.93
CA PRO A 118 9.79 33.25 2.05
C PRO A 118 9.11 33.29 3.44
N THR A 119 7.81 33.60 3.50
CA THR A 119 7.05 33.66 4.75
C THR A 119 6.57 32.27 5.22
N GLN A 120 6.55 31.28 4.33
CA GLN A 120 6.08 29.93 4.64
C GLN A 120 7.22 28.98 4.99
N THR A 121 6.93 28.03 5.88
CA THR A 121 7.83 26.93 6.22
C THR A 121 7.33 25.66 5.54
N TYR A 122 8.26 24.85 5.02
CA TYR A 122 7.98 23.64 4.26
C TYR A 122 8.70 22.45 4.90
N PRO A 123 8.13 21.23 4.87
CA PRO A 123 6.89 20.84 4.20
C PRO A 123 5.62 21.38 4.88
N LEU A 124 4.59 21.70 4.10
CA LEU A 124 3.32 22.25 4.56
C LEU A 124 2.16 21.45 3.99
N VAL A 125 1.22 21.02 4.84
CA VAL A 125 -0.04 20.41 4.39
C VAL A 125 -0.97 21.53 3.92
N PHE A 126 -1.17 21.64 2.61
CA PHE A 126 -2.04 22.65 1.99
C PHE A 126 -3.52 22.26 2.14
N LYS A 127 -3.84 20.97 2.00
CA LYS A 127 -5.21 20.45 2.08
C LYS A 127 -5.22 19.06 2.69
N ALA A 128 -6.20 18.78 3.53
CA ALA A 128 -6.48 17.45 4.05
C ALA A 128 -8.00 17.20 3.95
N VAL A 129 -8.38 16.07 3.34
CA VAL A 129 -9.77 15.64 3.15
C VAL A 129 -9.86 14.16 3.53
N GLY A 130 -10.93 13.77 4.21
CA GLY A 130 -11.15 12.41 4.65
C GLY A 130 -10.26 12.00 5.84
N GLU A 131 -10.73 10.99 6.57
CA GLU A 131 -9.99 10.39 7.68
C GLU A 131 -9.15 9.22 7.15
N ALA A 132 -7.89 9.16 7.57
CA ALA A 132 -7.03 8.05 7.21
C ALA A 132 -7.51 6.75 7.88
N PRO A 133 -7.41 5.58 7.19
CA PRO A 133 -7.74 4.30 7.79
C PRO A 133 -6.99 4.08 9.12
N LYS A 134 -7.65 3.51 10.13
CA LYS A 134 -6.97 3.18 11.39
C LYS A 134 -6.17 1.89 11.20
N ILE A 135 -4.89 1.93 11.57
CA ILE A 135 -4.08 0.71 11.65
C ILE A 135 -4.55 -0.04 12.90
N LEU A 136 -5.34 -1.08 12.72
CA LEU A 136 -5.67 -2.00 13.81
C LEU A 136 -4.38 -2.73 14.18
N SER A 137 -3.69 -2.27 15.24
CA SER A 137 -2.77 -3.15 15.93
C SER A 137 -3.61 -4.29 16.48
N ASN A 138 -3.25 -5.54 16.20
CA ASN A 138 -3.85 -6.67 16.89
C ASN A 138 -3.46 -6.51 18.35
N ILE A 139 -4.31 -5.84 19.13
CA ILE A 139 -4.31 -5.95 20.57
C ILE A 139 -4.82 -7.38 20.78
N ILE A 140 -3.89 -8.34 20.79
CA ILE A 140 -4.11 -9.58 21.51
C ILE A 140 -4.02 -9.16 22.97
N GLY A 141 -5.09 -8.52 23.44
CA GLY A 141 -5.25 -8.15 24.83
C GLY A 141 -5.38 -9.45 25.58
N SER A 142 -4.43 -9.70 26.47
CA SER A 142 -4.71 -10.57 27.60
C SER A 142 -5.91 -9.95 28.34
N PRO A 143 -6.89 -10.72 28.84
CA PRO A 143 -8.10 -10.18 29.46
C PRO A 143 -7.87 -9.21 30.65
N ASP A 144 -6.65 -9.07 31.14
CA ASP A 144 -6.31 -8.29 32.33
C ASP A 144 -6.01 -6.79 32.10
N GLU A 145 -5.97 -6.29 30.86
CA GLU A 145 -5.65 -4.87 30.57
C GLU A 145 -6.85 -4.03 30.10
N ILE A 146 -8.08 -4.44 30.42
CA ILE A 146 -9.26 -3.55 30.38
C ILE A 146 -9.36 -2.86 31.76
N THR A 147 -8.46 -1.94 32.05
CA THR A 147 -8.64 -0.98 33.14
C THR A 147 -8.25 0.41 32.64
N GLY A 148 -9.22 1.14 32.07
CA GLY A 148 -8.98 2.48 31.59
C GLY A 148 -10.18 3.09 30.89
N ASP A 149 -11.03 3.72 31.71
CA ASP A 149 -12.10 4.65 31.33
C ASP A 149 -13.25 4.09 30.46
N GLU A 150 -14.17 3.40 31.14
CA GLU A 150 -15.51 3.15 30.61
C GLU A 150 -16.35 4.43 30.74
N ASP A 151 -16.69 5.05 29.61
CA ASP A 151 -17.85 5.93 29.50
C ASP A 151 -19.12 5.11 29.83
N PRO A 152 -19.92 5.47 30.84
CA PRO A 152 -21.03 4.64 31.33
C PRO A 152 -22.26 4.57 30.40
N ASP A 153 -22.21 5.21 29.22
CA ASP A 153 -23.35 5.30 28.29
C ASP A 153 -23.31 4.26 27.15
N PHE A 154 -22.33 3.35 27.10
CA PHE A 154 -22.22 2.33 26.02
C PHE A 154 -22.81 0.96 26.39
N LEU A 155 -23.41 0.82 27.56
CA LEU A 155 -23.93 -0.47 28.07
C LEU A 155 -25.46 -0.48 28.22
N GLU A 156 -26.17 0.08 27.27
CA GLU A 156 -27.60 -0.20 27.12
C GLU A 156 -27.88 -0.64 25.68
N ASP A 157 -28.21 -1.93 25.55
CA ASP A 157 -28.82 -2.57 24.38
C ASP A 157 -27.89 -3.33 23.41
N GLU A 158 -27.33 -4.46 23.86
CA GLU A 158 -27.61 -5.74 23.18
C GLU A 158 -27.20 -6.91 24.09
N THR A 159 -28.19 -7.62 24.63
CA THR A 159 -27.99 -8.90 25.28
C THR A 159 -27.41 -9.89 24.28
N ILE A 160 -26.09 -10.10 24.31
CA ILE A 160 -25.46 -11.24 23.64
C ILE A 160 -25.99 -12.50 24.33
N LEU A 161 -27.00 -13.12 23.71
CA LEU A 161 -27.43 -14.47 24.05
C LEU A 161 -26.33 -15.42 23.56
N ILE A 162 -25.43 -15.79 24.47
CA ILE A 162 -24.55 -16.94 24.25
C ILE A 162 -25.48 -18.14 24.24
N ALA A 163 -25.72 -18.73 23.07
CA ALA A 163 -26.45 -19.97 22.94
C ALA A 163 -25.61 -21.08 23.60
N ASP A 164 -26.24 -21.83 24.51
CA ASP A 164 -25.60 -22.97 25.16
C ASP A 164 -25.28 -24.05 24.10
N GLU A 165 -24.15 -24.75 24.28
CA GLU A 165 -23.58 -25.70 23.30
C GLU A 165 -24.54 -26.86 22.95
N ASP A 166 -25.51 -27.14 23.82
CA ASP A 166 -26.54 -28.16 23.63
C ASP A 166 -27.57 -27.81 22.54
N GLU A 167 -27.69 -26.54 22.13
CA GLU A 167 -28.68 -26.09 21.11
C GLU A 167 -28.11 -26.16 19.67
N LEU A 168 -26.78 -26.29 19.53
CA LEU A 168 -26.08 -26.37 18.23
C LEU A 168 -26.07 -27.79 17.64
N GLU A 169 -26.17 -28.83 18.48
CA GLU A 169 -26.19 -30.23 18.03
C GLU A 169 -27.50 -30.62 17.33
N ALA A 170 -28.60 -29.90 17.57
CA ALA A 170 -29.90 -30.18 16.95
C ALA A 170 -30.01 -29.73 15.48
N LEU A 171 -29.04 -28.97 14.97
CA LEU A 171 -29.04 -28.42 13.61
C LEU A 171 -28.30 -29.32 12.60
N ASN A 172 -27.61 -30.36 13.07
CA ASN A 172 -26.80 -31.24 12.23
C ASN A 172 -27.44 -32.62 11.97
N SER A 173 -28.74 -32.76 12.26
CA SER A 173 -29.48 -34.04 12.16
C SER A 173 -30.55 -34.02 11.07
N ASP A 174 -30.23 -33.54 9.87
CA ASP A 174 -30.98 -33.97 8.70
C ASP A 174 -30.18 -33.68 7.43
N THR A 175 -29.54 -34.72 6.87
CA THR A 175 -29.48 -35.08 5.44
C THR A 175 -28.35 -36.09 5.25
N GLU A 176 -28.60 -37.36 5.56
CA GLU A 176 -27.96 -38.47 4.85
C GLU A 176 -29.00 -39.14 3.95
N GLU A 177 -28.72 -39.18 2.65
CA GLU A 177 -28.56 -40.41 1.87
C GLU A 177 -28.75 -40.11 0.36
N GLY A 178 -27.84 -40.62 -0.46
CA GLY A 178 -28.02 -40.68 -1.91
C GLY A 178 -26.69 -40.72 -2.67
N GLU A 179 -26.14 -41.92 -2.80
CA GLU A 179 -25.09 -42.29 -3.75
C GLU A 179 -25.44 -41.87 -5.19
N ASP A 180 -24.46 -41.42 -5.96
CA ASP A 180 -24.27 -41.88 -7.35
C ASP A 180 -22.85 -41.52 -7.84
N GLU A 181 -22.15 -42.57 -8.25
CA GLU A 181 -20.85 -42.53 -8.94
C GLU A 181 -21.07 -42.08 -10.39
N GLU A 182 -20.43 -40.99 -10.83
CA GLU A 182 -20.08 -40.82 -12.25
C GLU A 182 -18.64 -40.29 -12.37
N GLU A 183 -17.80 -41.12 -12.98
CA GLU A 183 -16.45 -40.78 -13.44
C GLU A 183 -16.55 -39.78 -14.61
N GLU A 184 -16.12 -38.53 -14.41
CA GLU A 184 -15.74 -37.67 -15.53
C GLU A 184 -14.22 -37.63 -15.69
N SER A 185 -13.79 -38.15 -16.83
CA SER A 185 -12.43 -38.11 -17.34
C SER A 185 -11.96 -36.68 -17.57
N ASP A 186 -10.87 -36.30 -16.90
CA ASP A 186 -10.08 -35.10 -17.17
C ASP A 186 -9.50 -35.16 -18.60
N GLU A 187 -10.20 -34.58 -19.57
CA GLU A 187 -9.67 -34.28 -20.91
C GLU A 187 -9.42 -32.77 -21.02
N PHE A 188 -8.40 -32.29 -20.31
CA PHE A 188 -7.87 -30.93 -20.47
C PHE A 188 -6.34 -30.97 -20.61
N SER A 189 -5.86 -31.66 -21.64
CA SER A 189 -4.54 -31.39 -22.21
C SER A 189 -4.59 -31.69 -23.70
N ASP A 190 -4.78 -30.67 -24.53
CA ASP A 190 -4.30 -30.62 -25.92
C ASP A 190 -4.73 -29.31 -26.59
N GLU A 191 -4.14 -28.18 -26.16
CA GLU A 191 -4.23 -26.93 -26.93
C GLU A 191 -2.96 -26.08 -26.78
N PHE A 192 -1.78 -26.68 -26.96
CA PHE A 192 -0.57 -25.96 -27.37
C PHE A 192 0.42 -26.94 -28.03
N SER A 193 0.13 -27.34 -29.26
CA SER A 193 1.16 -27.80 -30.21
C SER A 193 1.23 -26.78 -31.34
N ASP A 194 1.80 -25.62 -31.02
CA ASP A 194 2.17 -24.62 -32.03
C ASP A 194 3.59 -24.97 -32.52
N ASN A 195 3.61 -25.79 -33.57
CA ASN A 195 4.42 -25.63 -34.78
C ASN A 195 5.71 -24.80 -34.67
N GLU A 196 6.82 -25.44 -34.27
CA GLU A 196 8.17 -24.99 -34.63
C GLU A 196 8.90 -26.06 -35.45
N ASN A 197 8.55 -26.17 -36.73
CA ASN A 197 9.43 -26.74 -37.73
C ASN A 197 10.24 -25.60 -38.36
N PHE A 198 11.27 -25.13 -37.65
CA PHE A 198 12.30 -24.27 -38.23
C PHE A 198 13.40 -25.18 -38.78
N ASP A 199 13.40 -25.35 -40.10
CA ASP A 199 14.43 -26.06 -40.85
C ASP A 199 15.82 -25.50 -40.53
N GLN A 200 16.65 -26.37 -39.97
CA GLN A 200 18.05 -26.12 -39.73
C GLN A 200 18.85 -26.76 -40.86
N ASP A 201 18.96 -26.09 -42.01
CA ASP A 201 19.92 -26.43 -43.07
C ASP A 201 20.02 -25.29 -44.09
N ASP A 202 20.90 -24.30 -43.83
CA ASP A 202 21.61 -23.58 -44.91
C ASP A 202 22.76 -22.74 -44.34
N TYR A 203 23.80 -23.44 -43.85
CA TYR A 203 25.16 -22.93 -43.87
C TYR A 203 26.01 -23.98 -44.57
N ASP A 204 26.01 -23.96 -45.90
CA ASP A 204 27.17 -24.26 -46.73
C ASP A 204 26.82 -24.13 -48.21
N ARG A 205 27.17 -22.99 -48.81
CA ARG A 205 27.68 -23.01 -50.19
C ARG A 205 28.57 -21.81 -50.50
N GLU A 206 29.79 -22.20 -50.88
CA GLU A 206 30.87 -21.50 -51.57
C GLU A 206 30.47 -20.38 -52.54
#